data_AF-A0A945G5B5-F1
#
_entry.id   AF-A0A945G5B5-F1
#
_cell.length_a   1.000
_cell.length_b   1.000
_cell.length_c   1.000
_cell.angle_alpha   90.00
_cell.angle_beta   90.00
_cell.angle_gamma   90.00
#
_symmetry.space_group_name_H-M   'P 1'
#
loop_
_entity.id
_entity.type
_entity.pdbx_description
1 polymer ?
#
loop_
_entity_poly.entity_id
_entity_poly.type
_entity_poly.pdbx_seq_one_letter_code
_entity_poly.pdbx_strand_id
1 'polypeptide(L)'
;VSSQVEFLIEGSVTAGDDRHEGPFGDHTGYYTLPEPYPVFHITAITHRKQAVYPATIVGIPPMEDFYMGSASVKLFLPILRMTFPEIVDIALPAEGVFHNLVFVSIKKTYPMQAYKIMNGLWGMGQMMFTKYIIVVDADVDVHSTSEVLFSLCACTDPQRDSIFTKGPADVLDHATTEMAVGTKLGIDATKKLPAEGHLRQWPPLIKMDESTKLKIDDYLNKRK
;
A
#
# COMPACT_ATOMS: atom_id res chain seq x y z
N VAL A 1 15.14 26.42 9.89
CA VAL A 1 15.64 25.02 9.84
C VAL A 1 16.05 24.59 11.23
N SER A 2 15.92 23.29 11.58
CA SER A 2 16.34 22.77 12.90
C SER A 2 17.83 23.00 13.15
N SER A 3 18.22 23.31 14.38
CA SER A 3 19.63 23.47 14.77
C SER A 3 20.39 22.13 14.90
N GLN A 4 19.72 21.00 14.70
CA GLN A 4 20.29 19.65 14.83
C GLN A 4 20.62 18.97 13.49
N VAL A 5 20.48 19.67 12.37
CA VAL A 5 20.78 19.10 11.04
C VAL A 5 22.28 18.88 10.84
N GLU A 6 22.65 17.85 10.10
CA GLU A 6 24.06 17.59 9.73
C GLU A 6 24.54 18.54 8.64
N PHE A 7 23.70 18.78 7.63
CA PHE A 7 23.90 19.70 6.52
C PHE A 7 22.67 20.60 6.33
N LEU A 8 22.92 21.86 5.95
CA LEU A 8 21.94 22.83 5.47
C LEU A 8 22.41 23.34 4.12
N ILE A 9 21.58 23.14 3.09
CA ILE A 9 21.83 23.61 1.73
C ILE A 9 20.86 24.77 1.47
N GLU A 10 21.40 25.96 1.23
CA GLU A 10 20.65 27.19 1.01
C GLU A 10 20.75 27.59 -0.47
N GLY A 11 19.68 28.18 -1.00
CA GLY A 11 19.62 28.50 -2.42
C GLY A 11 18.27 29.04 -2.86
N SER A 12 18.09 29.11 -4.18
CA SER A 12 16.86 29.56 -4.81
C SER A 12 16.53 28.72 -6.05
N VAL A 13 15.25 28.57 -6.34
CA VAL A 13 14.74 28.03 -7.61
C VAL A 13 14.23 29.20 -8.44
N THR A 14 14.65 29.29 -9.70
CA THR A 14 14.18 30.30 -10.65
C THR A 14 13.15 29.68 -11.58
N ALA A 15 11.96 30.29 -11.69
CA ALA A 15 10.91 29.78 -12.56
C ALA A 15 11.37 29.76 -14.04
N GLY A 16 11.17 28.63 -14.71
CA GLY A 16 11.56 28.43 -16.11
C GLY A 16 13.03 28.08 -16.35
N ASP A 17 13.84 27.98 -15.30
CA ASP A 17 15.20 27.43 -15.38
C ASP A 17 15.16 25.93 -15.04
N ASP A 18 14.82 25.15 -16.07
CA ASP A 18 14.67 23.71 -15.96
C ASP A 18 15.84 22.97 -16.65
N ARG A 19 16.21 21.80 -16.12
CA ARG A 19 17.16 20.88 -16.73
C ARG A 19 16.60 19.48 -16.74
N HIS A 20 17.10 18.64 -17.65
CA HIS A 20 16.74 17.24 -17.68
C HIS A 20 17.31 16.53 -16.44
N GLU A 21 16.42 16.02 -15.60
CA GLU A 21 16.72 15.11 -14.48
C GLU A 21 16.67 13.67 -15.00
N GLY A 22 17.38 12.74 -14.37
CA GLY A 22 17.40 11.33 -14.76
C GLY A 22 18.32 10.97 -15.95
N PRO A 23 18.27 9.71 -16.42
CA PRO A 23 17.42 8.65 -15.91
C PRO A 23 17.87 8.20 -14.51
N PHE A 24 16.91 7.89 -13.64
CA PHE A 24 17.17 7.46 -12.26
C PHE A 24 16.28 6.27 -11.89
N GLY A 25 16.81 5.33 -11.11
CA GLY A 25 16.04 4.20 -10.62
C GLY A 25 15.05 4.66 -9.55
N ASP A 26 13.78 4.30 -9.68
CA ASP A 26 12.71 4.74 -8.79
C ASP A 26 12.21 3.58 -7.90
N HIS A 27 11.42 3.90 -6.87
CA HIS A 27 10.76 2.95 -5.97
C HIS A 27 9.83 1.96 -6.68
N THR A 28 9.48 2.23 -7.94
CA THR A 28 8.78 1.30 -8.81
C THR A 28 9.63 0.10 -9.23
N GLY A 29 10.96 0.21 -9.09
CA GLY A 29 11.93 -0.76 -9.58
C GLY A 29 12.38 -0.53 -11.03
N TYR A 30 11.88 0.53 -11.67
CA TYR A 30 12.20 0.91 -13.05
C TYR A 30 13.01 2.20 -13.11
N TYR A 31 13.64 2.44 -14.26
CA TYR A 31 14.25 3.73 -14.55
C TYR A 31 13.16 4.71 -15.00
N THR A 32 13.05 5.83 -14.29
CA THR A 32 12.28 6.99 -14.76
C THR A 32 13.02 7.64 -15.92
N LEU A 33 12.27 8.01 -16.97
CA LEU A 33 12.82 8.65 -18.15
C LEU A 33 13.21 10.10 -17.86
N PRO A 34 14.16 10.68 -18.61
CA PRO A 34 14.55 12.06 -18.39
C PRO A 34 13.43 13.05 -18.65
N GLU A 35 13.20 13.95 -17.70
CA GLU A 35 12.17 15.00 -17.76
C GLU A 35 12.71 16.35 -17.28
N PRO A 36 12.14 17.48 -17.73
CA PRO A 36 12.55 18.79 -17.27
C PRO A 36 12.09 19.05 -15.83
N TYR A 37 13.04 19.31 -14.92
CA TYR A 37 12.78 19.71 -13.54
C TYR A 37 13.50 21.02 -13.18
N PRO A 38 12.97 21.79 -12.22
CA PRO A 38 13.57 23.06 -11.81
C PRO A 38 14.97 22.89 -11.23
N VAL A 39 15.89 23.78 -11.59
CA VAL A 39 17.24 23.82 -11.05
C VAL A 39 17.27 24.52 -9.70
N PHE A 40 17.83 23.85 -8.69
CA PHE A 40 18.12 24.47 -7.41
C PHE A 40 19.52 25.10 -7.41
N HIS A 41 19.59 26.43 -7.36
CA HIS A 41 20.85 27.18 -7.33
C HIS A 41 21.34 27.36 -5.91
N ILE A 42 22.39 26.64 -5.55
CA ILE A 42 22.98 26.66 -4.21
C ILE A 42 23.77 27.96 -4.01
N THR A 43 23.44 28.71 -2.95
CA THR A 43 24.15 29.92 -2.52
C THR A 43 25.07 29.67 -1.33
N ALA A 44 24.74 28.70 -0.47
CA ALA A 44 25.59 28.28 0.64
C ALA A 44 25.33 26.82 1.03
N ILE A 45 26.38 26.17 1.56
CA ILE A 45 26.27 24.88 2.25
C ILE A 45 26.91 25.05 3.62
N THR A 46 26.12 24.85 4.69
CA THR A 46 26.61 24.88 6.07
C THR A 46 26.43 23.51 6.71
N HIS A 47 27.37 23.10 7.56
CA HIS A 47 27.34 21.75 8.14
C HIS A 47 28.05 21.71 9.50
N ARG A 48 27.75 20.67 10.28
CA ARG A 48 28.41 20.43 11.58
C ARG A 48 29.85 19.97 11.38
N LYS A 49 30.70 20.16 12.41
CA LYS A 49 32.03 19.54 12.44
C LYS A 49 31.86 18.01 12.51
N GLN A 50 32.54 17.29 11.62
CA GLN A 50 32.40 15.82 11.45
C GLN A 50 30.97 15.40 11.09
N ALA A 51 30.33 16.15 10.18
CA ALA A 51 28.98 15.84 9.73
C ALA A 51 28.89 14.46 9.05
N VAL A 52 27.79 13.74 9.31
CA VAL A 52 27.43 12.49 8.66
C VAL A 52 26.48 12.79 7.51
N TYR A 53 26.75 12.26 6.31
CA TYR A 53 25.88 12.42 5.15
C TYR A 53 24.90 11.25 5.08
N PRO A 54 23.62 11.44 5.47
CA PRO A 54 22.62 10.41 5.28
C PRO A 54 22.32 10.28 3.78
N ALA A 55 22.34 9.05 3.29
CA ALA A 55 21.95 8.73 1.93
C ALA A 55 21.11 7.46 1.97
N THR A 56 20.14 7.38 1.07
CA THR A 56 19.33 6.18 0.85
C THR A 56 19.33 5.81 -0.62
N ILE A 57 18.87 4.62 -0.92
CA ILE A 57 18.68 4.13 -2.28
C ILE A 57 17.23 3.66 -2.43
N VAL A 58 16.69 3.87 -3.62
CA VAL A 58 15.38 3.38 -4.03
C VAL A 58 15.55 2.39 -5.17
N GLY A 59 14.54 1.56 -5.40
CA GLY A 59 14.56 0.49 -6.39
C GLY A 59 13.40 -0.47 -6.18
N ILE A 60 13.55 -1.72 -6.60
CA ILE A 60 12.52 -2.75 -6.39
C ILE A 60 12.30 -2.93 -4.88
N PRO A 61 11.08 -2.73 -4.35
CA PRO A 61 10.82 -2.89 -2.92
C PRO A 61 11.08 -4.32 -2.43
N PRO A 62 11.43 -4.51 -1.14
CA PRO A 62 11.50 -3.50 -0.10
C PRO A 62 12.84 -2.74 -0.09
N MET A 63 12.76 -1.41 -0.01
CA MET A 63 13.88 -0.50 0.27
C MET A 63 13.58 0.31 1.55
N GLU A 64 14.43 1.26 1.94
CA GLU A 64 14.25 2.01 3.21
C GLU A 64 12.90 2.74 3.28
N ASP A 65 12.49 3.33 2.15
CA ASP A 65 11.21 4.01 1.94
C ASP A 65 9.99 3.11 2.21
N PHE A 66 10.04 1.83 1.86
CA PHE A 66 8.99 0.85 2.17
C PHE A 66 8.75 0.74 3.68
N TYR A 67 9.81 0.69 4.48
CA TYR A 67 9.70 0.60 5.93
C TYR A 67 9.20 1.91 6.55
N MET A 68 9.66 3.05 6.04
CA MET A 68 9.17 4.39 6.43
C MET A 68 7.68 4.57 6.11
N GLY A 69 7.27 4.15 4.92
CA GLY A 69 5.88 4.13 4.48
C GLY A 69 5.02 3.20 5.34
N SER A 70 5.50 1.98 5.62
CA SER A 70 4.81 1.02 6.49
C SER A 70 4.60 1.55 7.91
N ALA A 71 5.58 2.26 8.46
CA ALA A 71 5.44 2.95 9.74
C ALA A 71 4.39 4.07 9.67
N SER A 72 4.38 4.84 8.57
CA SER A 72 3.38 5.88 8.34
C SER A 72 1.96 5.31 8.29
N VAL A 73 1.72 4.20 7.56
CA VAL A 73 0.42 3.53 7.51
C VAL A 73 -0.08 3.16 8.92
N LYS A 74 0.80 2.62 9.77
CA LYS A 74 0.45 2.28 11.16
C LYS A 74 0.08 3.50 12.00
N LEU A 75 0.79 4.63 11.81
CA LEU A 75 0.49 5.88 12.51
C LEU A 75 -0.86 6.49 12.07
N PHE A 76 -1.22 6.35 10.79
CA PHE A 76 -2.47 6.89 10.25
C PHE A 76 -3.67 5.95 10.37
N LEU A 77 -3.47 4.65 10.61
CA LEU A 77 -4.56 3.67 10.73
C LEU A 77 -5.65 4.08 11.76
N PRO A 78 -5.33 4.58 12.96
CA PRO A 78 -6.36 5.05 13.90
C PRO A 78 -7.21 6.18 13.33
N ILE A 79 -6.61 7.12 12.59
CA ILE A 79 -7.31 8.24 11.95
C ILE A 79 -8.24 7.70 10.84
N LEU A 80 -7.75 6.74 10.06
CA LEU A 80 -8.56 6.11 9.02
C LEU A 80 -9.77 5.37 9.59
N ARG A 81 -9.60 4.68 10.74
CA ARG A 81 -10.71 4.02 11.45
C ARG A 81 -11.74 5.00 12.02
N MET A 82 -11.40 6.28 12.21
CA MET A 82 -12.41 7.29 12.57
C MET A 82 -13.41 7.51 11.43
N THR A 83 -12.96 7.39 10.17
CA THR A 83 -13.85 7.49 9.00
C THR A 83 -14.45 6.15 8.58
N PHE A 84 -13.67 5.08 8.69
CA PHE A 84 -14.07 3.71 8.34
C PHE A 84 -13.88 2.76 9.52
N PRO A 85 -14.80 2.78 10.51
CA PRO A 85 -14.67 1.98 11.73
C PRO A 85 -14.70 0.47 11.50
N GLU A 86 -15.16 0.02 10.33
CA GLU A 86 -15.12 -1.40 9.96
C GLU A 86 -13.71 -1.91 9.60
N ILE A 87 -12.75 -1.03 9.29
CA ILE A 87 -11.40 -1.43 8.90
C ILE A 87 -10.69 -2.04 10.11
N VAL A 88 -10.33 -3.31 9.97
CA VAL A 88 -9.51 -4.03 10.95
C VAL A 88 -8.05 -3.70 10.70
N ASP A 89 -7.55 -3.83 9.49
CA ASP A 89 -6.14 -3.50 9.21
C ASP A 89 -5.90 -3.20 7.73
N ILE A 90 -4.75 -2.58 7.44
CA ILE A 90 -4.30 -2.24 6.09
C ILE A 90 -2.82 -2.56 5.93
N ALA A 91 -2.49 -3.18 4.80
CA ALA A 91 -1.11 -3.40 4.39
C ALA A 91 -0.90 -3.00 2.92
N LEU A 92 0.29 -2.46 2.66
CA LEU A 92 0.80 -2.14 1.33
C LEU A 92 2.01 -3.07 1.10
N PRO A 93 1.82 -4.25 0.49
CA PRO A 93 2.89 -5.24 0.33
C PRO A 93 4.02 -4.73 -0.58
N ALA A 94 5.25 -5.18 -0.33
CA ALA A 94 6.41 -4.81 -1.14
C ALA A 94 6.28 -5.33 -2.58
N GLU A 95 5.76 -6.55 -2.74
CA GLU A 95 5.46 -7.20 -4.02
C GLU A 95 4.43 -6.42 -4.85
N GLY A 96 3.65 -5.57 -4.18
CA GLY A 96 2.66 -4.69 -4.76
C GLY A 96 3.19 -3.33 -5.16
N VAL A 97 4.52 -3.13 -5.19
CA VAL A 97 5.17 -1.84 -5.40
C VAL A 97 4.67 -0.81 -4.37
N PHE A 98 4.54 -1.27 -3.12
CA PHE A 98 4.00 -0.49 -2.00
C PHE A 98 2.59 0.07 -2.26
N HIS A 99 2.47 1.31 -2.75
CA HIS A 99 1.19 2.02 -2.81
C HIS A 99 0.28 1.58 -3.97
N ASN A 100 0.81 0.83 -4.94
CA ASN A 100 0.05 0.35 -6.10
C ASN A 100 -0.96 -0.74 -5.75
N LEU A 101 -0.69 -1.56 -4.72
CA LEU A 101 -1.57 -2.60 -4.21
C LEU A 101 -1.83 -2.41 -2.72
N VAL A 102 -3.10 -2.41 -2.33
CA VAL A 102 -3.52 -2.28 -0.94
C VAL A 102 -4.36 -3.49 -0.55
N PHE A 103 -3.99 -4.11 0.57
CA PHE A 103 -4.79 -5.11 1.25
C PHE A 103 -5.54 -4.47 2.42
N VAL A 104 -6.82 -4.78 2.55
CA VAL A 104 -7.68 -4.22 3.60
C VAL A 104 -8.51 -5.33 4.23
N SER A 105 -8.42 -5.53 5.54
CA SER A 105 -9.32 -6.43 6.26
C SER A 105 -10.46 -5.64 6.90
N ILE A 106 -11.69 -6.16 6.81
CA ILE A 106 -12.87 -5.47 7.35
C ILE A 106 -13.75 -6.40 8.19
N LYS A 107 -14.42 -5.81 9.19
CA LYS A 107 -15.57 -6.44 9.86
C LYS A 107 -16.82 -6.22 9.01
N LYS A 108 -17.02 -7.10 8.03
CA LYS A 108 -18.19 -7.06 7.15
C LYS A 108 -19.48 -7.38 7.92
N THR A 109 -20.48 -6.52 7.77
CA THR A 109 -21.79 -6.61 8.45
C THR A 109 -22.97 -6.45 7.49
N TYR A 110 -22.75 -5.95 6.28
CA TYR A 110 -23.79 -5.79 5.27
C TYR A 110 -23.25 -5.97 3.83
N PRO A 111 -24.13 -6.27 2.85
CA PRO A 111 -23.77 -6.38 1.43
C PRO A 111 -23.05 -5.14 0.90
N MET A 112 -22.15 -5.32 -0.05
CA MET A 112 -21.45 -4.21 -0.74
C MET A 112 -20.51 -3.37 0.14
N GLN A 113 -20.30 -3.73 1.41
CA GLN A 113 -19.45 -2.97 2.31
C GLN A 113 -17.99 -2.88 1.83
N ALA A 114 -17.48 -3.92 1.18
CA ALA A 114 -16.15 -3.91 0.56
C ALA A 114 -16.03 -2.81 -0.52
N TYR A 115 -17.04 -2.66 -1.38
CA TYR A 115 -17.06 -1.61 -2.41
C TYR A 115 -17.15 -0.20 -1.81
N LYS A 116 -17.87 -0.01 -0.69
CA LYS A 116 -17.85 1.26 0.06
C LYS A 116 -16.41 1.62 0.46
N ILE A 117 -15.68 0.65 0.97
CA ILE A 117 -14.29 0.84 1.44
C ILE A 117 -13.37 1.14 0.25
N MET A 118 -13.47 0.41 -0.85
CA MET A 118 -12.69 0.70 -2.07
C MET A 118 -12.87 2.14 -2.56
N ASN A 119 -14.13 2.57 -2.74
CA ASN A 119 -14.43 3.94 -3.19
C ASN A 119 -13.99 4.99 -2.17
N GLY A 120 -14.15 4.69 -0.88
CA GLY A 120 -13.69 5.56 0.20
C GLY A 120 -12.17 5.78 0.18
N LEU A 121 -11.39 4.70 0.03
CA LEU A 121 -9.93 4.76 -0.03
C LEU A 121 -9.45 5.48 -1.29
N TRP A 122 -10.01 5.19 -2.45
CA TRP A 122 -9.66 5.93 -3.68
C TRP A 122 -10.01 7.42 -3.63
N GLY A 123 -10.93 7.83 -2.76
CA GLY A 123 -11.27 9.23 -2.52
C GLY A 123 -10.35 9.96 -1.53
N MET A 124 -9.36 9.28 -0.92
CA MET A 124 -8.60 9.83 0.21
C MET A 124 -7.11 10.02 -0.06
N GLY A 125 -6.65 11.27 0.03
CA GLY A 125 -5.23 11.62 0.12
C GLY A 125 -4.39 10.92 -0.97
N GLN A 126 -3.32 10.25 -0.56
CA GLN A 126 -2.43 9.52 -1.47
C GLN A 126 -2.97 8.15 -1.91
N MET A 127 -4.00 7.61 -1.26
CA MET A 127 -4.64 6.34 -1.69
C MET A 127 -5.40 6.50 -3.01
N MET A 128 -5.61 7.74 -3.48
CA MET A 128 -6.14 8.00 -4.82
C MET A 128 -5.24 7.46 -5.93
N PHE A 129 -3.95 7.22 -5.69
CA PHE A 129 -3.03 6.66 -6.68
C PHE A 129 -3.04 5.14 -6.71
N THR A 130 -3.50 4.47 -5.66
CA THR A 130 -3.58 3.00 -5.61
C THR A 130 -4.35 2.43 -6.79
N LYS A 131 -3.74 1.46 -7.47
CA LYS A 131 -4.30 0.78 -8.65
C LYS A 131 -5.18 -0.39 -8.25
N TYR A 132 -4.75 -1.15 -7.24
CA TYR A 132 -5.38 -2.40 -6.84
C TYR A 132 -5.76 -2.34 -5.36
N ILE A 133 -7.02 -2.66 -5.05
CA ILE A 133 -7.49 -2.84 -3.66
C ILE A 133 -8.08 -4.23 -3.53
N ILE A 134 -7.59 -5.03 -2.59
CA ILE A 134 -8.17 -6.32 -2.23
C ILE A 134 -8.73 -6.20 -0.82
N VAL A 135 -10.03 -6.42 -0.69
CA VAL A 135 -10.71 -6.38 0.60
C VAL A 135 -10.99 -7.80 1.07
N VAL A 136 -10.53 -8.15 2.28
CA VAL A 136 -10.65 -9.47 2.90
C VAL A 136 -11.41 -9.39 4.23
N ASP A 137 -11.83 -10.53 4.77
CA ASP A 137 -12.48 -10.59 6.08
C ASP A 137 -11.50 -10.25 7.21
N ALA A 138 -12.06 -9.85 8.36
CA ALA A 138 -11.34 -9.52 9.58
C ALA A 138 -10.42 -10.62 10.12
N ASP A 139 -10.62 -11.88 9.74
CA ASP A 139 -9.81 -13.02 10.17
C ASP A 139 -8.62 -13.35 9.26
N VAL A 140 -8.39 -12.54 8.21
CA VAL A 140 -7.25 -12.67 7.29
C VAL A 140 -6.15 -11.69 7.68
N ASP A 141 -4.91 -12.17 7.85
CA ASP A 141 -3.76 -11.30 8.09
C ASP A 141 -3.33 -10.59 6.80
N VAL A 142 -3.56 -9.28 6.74
CA VAL A 142 -3.18 -8.45 5.58
C VAL A 142 -1.66 -8.28 5.45
N HIS A 143 -0.88 -8.56 6.49
CA HIS A 143 0.58 -8.55 6.38
C HIS A 143 1.14 -9.87 5.82
N SER A 144 0.29 -10.88 5.64
CA SER A 144 0.62 -12.14 4.98
C SER A 144 0.07 -12.17 3.56
N THR A 145 0.93 -11.88 2.58
CA THR A 145 0.57 -11.97 1.15
C THR A 145 -0.02 -13.34 0.80
N SER A 146 0.49 -14.41 1.42
CA SER A 146 -0.04 -15.77 1.22
C SER A 146 -1.48 -15.93 1.70
N GLU A 147 -1.86 -15.36 2.84
CA GLU A 147 -3.23 -15.46 3.35
C GLU A 147 -4.21 -14.63 2.52
N VAL A 148 -3.80 -13.42 2.12
CA VAL A 148 -4.62 -12.56 1.25
C VAL A 148 -4.83 -13.22 -0.11
N LEU A 149 -3.79 -13.77 -0.73
CA LEU A 149 -3.91 -14.48 -2.01
C LEU A 149 -4.75 -15.76 -1.89
N PHE A 150 -4.64 -16.49 -0.78
CA PHE A 150 -5.54 -17.62 -0.52
C PHE A 150 -7.00 -17.16 -0.45
N SER A 151 -7.30 -16.10 0.30
CA SER A 151 -8.66 -15.54 0.39
C SER A 151 -9.15 -15.04 -0.97
N LEU A 152 -8.30 -14.35 -1.73
CA LEU A 152 -8.59 -13.90 -3.09
C LEU A 152 -9.01 -15.07 -3.98
N CYS A 153 -8.20 -16.12 -4.05
CA CYS A 153 -8.46 -17.26 -4.94
C CYS A 153 -9.60 -18.18 -4.45
N ALA A 154 -9.82 -18.26 -3.14
CA ALA A 154 -10.84 -19.15 -2.56
C ALA A 154 -12.22 -18.50 -2.40
N CYS A 155 -12.29 -17.16 -2.31
CA CYS A 155 -13.51 -16.44 -1.95
C CYS A 155 -14.06 -15.54 -3.06
N THR A 156 -13.48 -15.56 -4.26
CA THR A 156 -13.94 -14.71 -5.36
C THR A 156 -14.51 -15.48 -6.55
N ASP A 157 -15.56 -14.91 -7.14
CA ASP A 157 -15.95 -15.08 -8.52
C ASP A 157 -15.50 -13.82 -9.28
N PRO A 158 -14.46 -13.91 -10.13
CA PRO A 158 -13.76 -12.73 -10.61
C PRO A 158 -14.65 -11.67 -11.27
N GLN A 159 -15.67 -12.06 -12.03
CA GLN A 159 -16.55 -11.09 -12.68
C GLN A 159 -17.52 -10.45 -11.69
N ARG A 160 -18.08 -11.25 -10.78
CA ARG A 160 -19.05 -10.77 -9.79
C ARG A 160 -18.42 -9.87 -8.74
N ASP A 161 -17.23 -10.24 -8.29
CA ASP A 161 -16.61 -9.68 -7.08
C ASP A 161 -15.57 -8.60 -7.38
N SER A 162 -15.46 -8.16 -8.64
CA SER A 162 -14.54 -7.10 -9.06
C SER A 162 -15.28 -5.83 -9.46
N ILE A 163 -14.66 -4.67 -9.24
CA ILE A 163 -15.06 -3.38 -9.81
C ILE A 163 -13.88 -2.76 -10.56
N PHE A 164 -14.17 -2.24 -11.74
CA PHE A 164 -13.25 -1.35 -12.45
C PHE A 164 -13.77 0.08 -12.35
N THR A 165 -12.88 1.02 -12.04
CA THR A 165 -13.17 2.46 -12.07
C THR A 165 -12.02 3.23 -12.70
N LYS A 166 -12.23 4.52 -12.98
CA LYS A 166 -11.20 5.45 -13.44
C LYS A 166 -10.82 6.40 -12.31
N GLY A 167 -9.56 6.83 -12.30
CA GLY A 167 -9.11 7.85 -11.36
C GLY A 167 -7.69 8.32 -11.66
N PRO A 168 -7.15 9.22 -10.82
CA PRO A 168 -5.78 9.67 -10.98
C PRO A 168 -4.81 8.50 -10.79
N ALA A 169 -3.74 8.51 -11.57
CA ALA A 169 -2.60 7.61 -11.40
C ALA A 169 -1.37 8.41 -10.98
N ASP A 170 -0.36 7.72 -10.46
CA ASP A 170 0.95 8.33 -10.23
C ASP A 170 1.52 8.82 -11.58
N VAL A 171 2.14 9.99 -11.58
CA VAL A 171 2.83 10.54 -12.76
C VAL A 171 3.98 9.63 -13.22
N LEU A 172 4.56 8.87 -12.29
CA LEU A 172 5.66 7.92 -12.53
C LEU A 172 5.17 6.52 -12.95
N ASP A 173 3.86 6.27 -12.99
CA ASP A 173 3.28 4.98 -13.39
C ASP A 173 3.33 4.79 -14.91
N HIS A 174 4.47 4.27 -15.37
CA HIS A 174 4.75 3.94 -16.77
C HIS A 174 3.82 2.87 -17.37
N ALA A 175 3.01 2.16 -16.57
CA ALA A 175 2.04 1.20 -17.09
C ALA A 175 0.70 1.85 -17.48
N THR A 176 0.51 3.15 -17.22
CA THR A 176 -0.65 3.90 -17.72
C THR A 176 -0.47 4.31 -19.17
N THR A 177 -1.58 4.39 -19.91
CA THR A 177 -1.57 4.85 -21.31
C THR A 177 -1.35 6.36 -21.40
N GLU A 178 -1.89 7.11 -20.43
CA GLU A 178 -1.84 8.56 -20.35
C GLU A 178 -1.27 8.96 -18.99
N MET A 179 -0.37 9.93 -18.98
CA MET A 179 0.26 10.42 -17.75
C MET A 179 -0.79 10.85 -16.72
N ALA A 180 -0.64 10.40 -15.48
CA ALA A 180 -1.53 10.68 -14.36
C ALA A 180 -3.00 10.21 -14.52
N VAL A 181 -3.32 9.43 -15.56
CA VAL A 181 -4.68 8.93 -15.83
C VAL A 181 -4.67 7.41 -15.87
N GLY A 182 -5.45 6.78 -15.00
CA GLY A 182 -5.46 5.32 -14.88
C GLY A 182 -6.83 4.71 -14.62
N THR A 183 -6.88 3.39 -14.76
CA THR A 183 -7.96 2.56 -14.24
C THR A 183 -7.55 1.93 -12.92
N LYS A 184 -8.55 1.56 -12.13
CA LYS A 184 -8.38 0.96 -10.81
C LYS A 184 -9.23 -0.29 -10.72
N LEU A 185 -8.71 -1.31 -10.04
CA LEU A 185 -9.37 -2.59 -9.83
C LEU A 185 -9.55 -2.80 -8.32
N GLY A 186 -10.79 -2.96 -7.90
CA GLY A 186 -11.16 -3.36 -6.55
C GLY A 186 -11.69 -4.78 -6.58
N ILE A 187 -11.25 -5.62 -5.64
CA ILE A 187 -11.71 -7.01 -5.53
C ILE A 187 -12.24 -7.26 -4.12
N ASP A 188 -13.50 -7.67 -4.03
CA ASP A 188 -14.11 -8.10 -2.79
C ASP A 188 -13.79 -9.58 -2.56
N ALA A 189 -12.73 -9.86 -1.81
CA ALA A 189 -12.33 -11.20 -1.39
C ALA A 189 -12.89 -11.61 -0.01
N THR A 190 -13.94 -10.92 0.48
CA THR A 190 -14.66 -11.31 1.70
C THR A 190 -15.64 -12.46 1.45
N LYS A 191 -16.07 -13.14 2.52
CA LYS A 191 -17.17 -14.09 2.52
C LYS A 191 -18.44 -13.43 1.99
N LYS A 192 -19.17 -14.14 1.12
CA LYS A 192 -20.39 -13.64 0.52
C LYS A 192 -21.60 -13.91 1.39
N LEU A 193 -22.40 -12.87 1.60
CA LEU A 193 -23.63 -12.92 2.38
C LEU A 193 -24.80 -13.37 1.49
N PRO A 194 -25.84 -14.02 2.05
CA PRO A 194 -27.05 -14.33 1.29
C PRO A 194 -27.70 -13.10 0.65
N ALA A 195 -27.61 -11.95 1.32
CA ALA A 195 -28.14 -10.68 0.83
C ALA A 195 -27.32 -10.06 -0.34
N GLU A 196 -26.18 -10.65 -0.70
CA GLU A 196 -25.42 -10.32 -1.93
C GLU A 196 -25.88 -11.18 -3.13
N GLY A 197 -26.98 -11.93 -2.99
CA GLY A 197 -27.45 -12.87 -4.01
C GLY A 197 -26.68 -14.19 -4.03
N HIS A 198 -25.80 -14.42 -3.06
CA HIS A 198 -25.07 -15.67 -2.93
C HIS A 198 -25.93 -16.74 -2.24
N LEU A 199 -26.62 -17.56 -3.02
CA LEU A 199 -27.56 -18.57 -2.52
C LEU A 199 -26.92 -19.88 -2.06
N ARG A 200 -25.63 -20.10 -2.37
CA ARG A 200 -24.92 -21.31 -1.94
C ARG A 200 -24.53 -21.18 -0.47
N GLN A 201 -24.51 -22.31 0.24
CA GLN A 201 -23.98 -22.35 1.59
C GLN A 201 -22.48 -22.06 1.55
N TRP A 202 -22.03 -21.06 2.33
CA TRP A 202 -20.62 -20.76 2.47
C TRP A 202 -19.97 -21.73 3.46
N PRO A 203 -18.97 -22.54 3.06
CA PRO A 203 -18.35 -23.51 3.96
C PRO A 203 -17.46 -22.81 5.00
N PRO A 204 -17.31 -23.37 6.21
CA PRO A 204 -16.34 -22.87 7.18
C PRO A 204 -14.90 -23.12 6.69
N LEU A 205 -13.98 -22.21 7.03
CA LEU A 205 -12.56 -22.44 6.80
C LEU A 205 -12.08 -23.59 7.71
N ILE A 206 -11.29 -24.51 7.14
CA ILE A 206 -10.68 -25.59 7.92
C ILE A 206 -9.73 -24.99 8.96
N LYS A 207 -9.91 -25.37 10.23
CA LYS A 207 -9.06 -24.98 11.34
C LYS A 207 -8.65 -26.22 12.13
N MET A 208 -7.40 -26.26 12.56
CA MET A 208 -6.94 -27.27 13.51
C MET A 208 -7.68 -27.06 14.84
N ASP A 209 -8.09 -28.14 15.48
CA ASP A 209 -8.63 -28.09 16.84
C ASP A 209 -7.60 -27.45 17.80
N GLU A 210 -8.06 -26.52 18.63
CA GLU A 210 -7.21 -25.76 19.56
C GLU A 210 -6.46 -26.68 20.53
N SER A 211 -7.09 -27.76 21.00
CA SER A 211 -6.44 -28.71 21.92
C SER A 211 -5.26 -29.42 21.26
N THR A 212 -5.39 -29.74 19.98
CA THR A 212 -4.37 -30.37 19.15
C THR A 212 -3.25 -29.39 18.85
N LYS A 213 -3.61 -28.15 18.47
CA LYS A 213 -2.65 -27.08 18.20
C LYS A 213 -1.74 -26.83 19.42
N LEU A 214 -2.34 -26.65 20.60
CA LEU A 214 -1.58 -26.43 21.84
C LEU A 214 -0.66 -27.60 22.18
N LYS A 215 -1.10 -28.85 21.97
CA LYS A 215 -0.26 -30.04 22.20
C LYS A 215 0.95 -30.07 21.26
N ILE A 216 0.76 -29.74 19.98
CA ILE A 216 1.85 -29.71 19.01
C ILE A 216 2.80 -28.55 19.29
N ASP A 217 2.29 -27.38 19.63
CA ASP A 217 3.12 -26.21 19.98
C ASP A 217 3.98 -26.49 21.22
N ASP A 218 3.42 -27.10 22.27
CA ASP A 218 4.18 -27.55 23.45
C ASP A 218 5.28 -28.56 23.06
N TYR A 219 4.96 -29.52 22.18
CA TYR A 219 5.93 -30.51 21.70
C TYR A 219 7.07 -29.88 20.90
N LEU A 220 6.78 -28.92 20.02
CA LEU A 220 7.78 -28.24 19.20
C LEU A 220 8.65 -27.28 20.03
N ASN A 221 8.06 -26.59 21.00
CA ASN A 221 8.80 -25.68 21.88
C ASN A 221 9.75 -26.41 22.83
N LYS A 222 9.40 -27.63 23.28
CA LYS A 222 10.28 -28.49 24.08
C LYS A 222 11.48 -29.05 23.32
N ARG A 223 11.48 -28.96 21.99
CA ARG A 223 12.58 -29.44 21.11
C ARG A 223 13.53 -28.32 20.67
N LYS A 224 13.23 -27.06 20.97
CA LYS A 224 14.15 -25.92 20.81
C LYS A 224 14.95 -25.74 22.09
#